data_AF-A0A0V1Q0G3-F1
#
_entry.id   AF-A0A0V1Q0G3-F1
#
_cell.length_a   1.000
_cell.length_b   1.000
_cell.length_c   1.000
_cell.angle_alpha   90.00
_cell.angle_beta   90.00
_cell.angle_gamma   90.00
#
_symmetry.space_group_name_H-M   'P 1'
#
loop_
_entity.id
_entity.type
_entity.pdbx_description
1 polymer ?
#
loop_
_entity_poly.entity_id
_entity_poly.type
_entity_poly.pdbx_seq_one_letter_code
_entity_poly.pdbx_strand_id
1 'polypeptide(L)'
;MSTDQDIILNPNSGHLPECQSINESNANRQDTKQKTKSKKVRKEQSDDDYILQKLQFYSTGPTLNTDDWLYDPEGLDQLDNSKKTDRVKMLHACEKSYYQKDYNKCLEMIRKAESLFGVQLDNEEDNEDIKSDFESSGKKTRKSAKVDRHIVELLHIKERCLEKLNI
;
A
#
# COMPACT_ATOMS: atom_id res chain seq x y z
N MET A 1 47.17 -24.89 -10.91
CA MET A 1 47.57 -23.57 -11.44
C MET A 1 46.29 -22.83 -11.76
N SER A 2 45.68 -22.26 -10.72
CA SER A 2 45.57 -20.82 -10.47
C SER A 2 44.71 -20.09 -11.50
N THR A 3 43.46 -19.85 -11.08
CA THR A 3 42.49 -18.93 -11.66
C THR A 3 42.70 -17.55 -11.02
N ASP A 4 43.20 -16.58 -11.78
CA ASP A 4 43.15 -15.18 -11.39
C ASP A 4 41.80 -14.60 -11.83
N GLN A 5 40.94 -14.30 -10.86
CA GLN A 5 39.80 -13.39 -11.03
C GLN A 5 40.08 -12.16 -10.18
N ASP A 6 40.32 -11.04 -10.85
CA ASP A 6 40.56 -9.74 -10.25
C ASP A 6 39.33 -9.29 -9.46
N ILE A 7 39.51 -9.14 -8.14
CA ILE A 7 38.55 -8.53 -7.23
C ILE A 7 38.64 -7.01 -7.43
N ILE A 8 37.63 -6.41 -8.05
CA ILE A 8 37.48 -4.96 -8.10
C ILE A 8 37.08 -4.47 -6.69
N LEU A 9 38.06 -4.04 -5.91
CA LEU A 9 37.86 -3.31 -4.65
C LEU A 9 37.48 -1.86 -4.97
N ASN A 10 36.27 -1.44 -4.57
CA ASN A 10 35.84 -0.04 -4.65
C ASN A 10 36.37 0.73 -3.41
N PRO A 11 37.23 1.76 -3.57
CA PRO A 11 37.97 2.35 -2.44
C PRO A 11 37.22 3.46 -1.67
N ASN A 12 35.94 3.72 -1.93
CA ASN A 12 35.21 4.82 -1.29
C ASN A 12 34.27 4.36 -0.15
N SER A 13 34.85 3.67 0.84
CA SER A 13 34.21 3.32 2.11
C SER A 13 34.92 4.05 3.25
N GLY A 14 34.63 5.34 3.43
CA GLY A 14 35.34 6.15 4.42
C GLY A 14 34.63 7.43 4.82
N HIS A 15 33.32 7.42 5.01
CA HIS A 15 32.65 8.53 5.69
C HIS A 15 31.41 8.03 6.45
N LEU A 16 31.62 7.69 7.73
CA LEU A 16 30.53 7.61 8.70
C LEU A 16 30.20 9.04 9.14
N PRO A 17 28.97 9.55 8.95
CA PRO A 17 28.59 10.82 9.53
C PRO A 17 28.47 10.67 11.04
N GLU A 18 29.30 11.41 11.76
CA GLU A 18 29.33 11.53 13.21
C GLU A 18 28.04 12.23 13.68
N CYS A 19 27.16 11.50 14.38
CA CYS A 19 25.94 12.06 14.97
C CYS A 19 26.30 12.93 16.18
N GLN A 20 26.36 14.25 15.98
CA GLN A 20 26.52 15.21 17.07
C GLN A 20 25.27 15.23 17.97
N SER A 21 25.44 14.86 19.23
CA SER A 21 24.40 14.90 20.26
C SER A 21 24.29 16.30 20.83
N ILE A 22 23.22 17.04 20.51
CA ILE A 22 22.93 18.33 21.12
C ILE A 22 22.08 18.08 22.37
N ASN A 23 22.70 18.13 23.54
CA ASN A 23 21.99 18.27 24.82
C ASN A 23 22.21 19.71 25.31
N GLU A 24 21.18 20.56 25.22
CA GLU A 24 21.11 21.79 26.00
C GLU A 24 19.84 21.79 26.86
N SER A 25 20.10 21.96 28.15
CA SER A 25 19.20 21.84 29.28
C SER A 25 18.29 23.06 29.38
N ASN A 26 17.00 22.86 29.57
CA ASN A 26 16.15 23.87 30.21
C ASN A 26 15.27 23.24 31.28
N ALA A 27 15.57 23.59 32.52
CA ALA A 27 15.02 23.03 33.74
C ALA A 27 13.74 23.76 34.16
N ASN A 28 12.58 23.28 33.72
CA ASN A 28 11.34 23.41 34.48
C ASN A 28 10.22 22.54 33.87
N ARG A 29 10.02 21.32 34.39
CA ARG A 29 8.80 20.57 34.09
C ARG A 29 8.45 19.65 35.26
N GLN A 30 7.28 19.93 35.82
CA GLN A 30 6.66 19.20 36.93
C GLN A 30 6.54 17.71 36.63
N ASP A 31 6.96 16.90 37.62
CA ASP A 31 6.90 15.45 37.62
C ASP A 31 5.46 14.93 37.58
N THR A 32 4.92 14.81 36.38
CA THR A 32 3.86 13.83 36.14
C THR A 32 4.53 12.47 36.00
N LYS A 33 4.17 11.49 36.86
CA LYS A 33 4.65 10.11 36.79
C LYS A 33 4.35 9.51 35.41
N GLN A 34 5.26 9.72 34.46
CA GLN A 34 5.20 9.13 33.14
C GLN A 34 5.55 7.66 33.28
N LYS A 35 4.57 6.77 32.99
CA LYS A 35 4.88 5.37 32.70
C LYS A 35 5.96 5.36 31.62
N THR A 36 7.14 4.85 31.95
CA THR A 36 8.25 4.69 31.01
C THR A 36 7.76 3.82 29.87
N LYS A 37 7.48 4.44 28.72
CA LYS A 37 7.21 3.71 27.49
C LYS A 37 8.48 2.93 27.18
N SER A 38 8.39 1.60 27.10
CA SER A 38 9.51 0.78 26.66
C SER A 38 10.03 1.33 25.34
N LYS A 39 11.34 1.58 25.24
CA LYS A 39 11.96 1.96 23.98
C LYS A 39 11.60 0.89 22.96
N LYS A 40 11.00 1.29 21.84
CA LYS A 40 10.64 0.38 20.75
C LYS A 40 11.94 -0.17 20.15
N VAL A 41 12.31 -1.38 20.56
CA VAL A 41 13.46 -2.10 19.99
C VAL A 41 12.99 -2.74 18.68
N ARG A 42 13.72 -2.50 17.59
CA ARG A 42 13.48 -3.19 16.32
C ARG A 42 14.03 -4.60 16.45
N LYS A 43 13.26 -5.61 16.00
CA LYS A 43 13.81 -6.97 15.86
C LYS A 43 14.88 -6.94 14.78
N GLU A 44 16.02 -7.54 15.07
CA GLU A 44 17.03 -7.85 14.07
C GLU A 44 16.48 -8.93 13.13
N GLN A 45 16.90 -8.89 11.88
CA GLN A 45 16.57 -9.92 10.89
C GLN A 45 17.39 -11.18 11.22
N SER A 46 16.79 -12.35 11.13
CA SER A 46 17.53 -13.60 11.30
C SER A 46 18.41 -13.89 10.08
N ASP A 47 19.50 -14.63 10.27
CA ASP A 47 20.38 -15.04 9.17
C ASP A 47 19.63 -15.87 8.12
N ASP A 48 18.69 -16.71 8.56
CA ASP A 48 17.84 -17.52 7.68
C ASP A 48 16.93 -16.66 6.80
N ASP A 49 16.30 -15.61 7.38
CA ASP A 49 15.48 -14.66 6.62
C ASP A 49 16.31 -13.90 5.58
N TYR A 50 17.55 -13.56 5.92
CA TYR A 50 18.48 -12.88 5.01
C TYR A 50 18.86 -13.77 3.84
N ILE A 51 19.23 -15.03 4.10
CA ILE A 51 19.55 -16.00 3.06
C ILE A 51 18.34 -16.21 2.14
N LEU A 52 17.14 -16.33 2.70
CA LEU A 52 15.91 -16.51 1.92
C LEU A 52 15.63 -15.31 1.01
N GLN A 53 15.75 -14.08 1.53
CA GLN A 53 15.59 -12.86 0.72
C GLN A 53 16.64 -12.76 -0.38
N LYS A 54 17.89 -13.13 -0.08
CA LYS A 54 18.98 -13.13 -1.07
C LYS A 54 18.71 -14.13 -2.18
N LEU A 55 18.27 -15.34 -1.84
CA LEU A 55 17.87 -16.36 -2.83
C LEU A 55 16.71 -15.87 -3.70
N GLN A 56 15.68 -15.28 -3.09
CA GLN A 56 14.55 -14.71 -3.80
C GLN A 56 14.99 -13.61 -4.78
N PHE A 57 15.89 -12.71 -4.35
CA PHE A 57 16.41 -11.66 -5.20
C PHE A 57 17.11 -12.20 -6.45
N TYR A 58 17.92 -13.26 -6.32
CA TYR A 58 18.60 -13.86 -7.47
C TYR A 58 17.68 -14.74 -8.32
N SER A 59 16.62 -15.31 -7.75
CA SER A 59 15.71 -16.19 -8.50
C SER A 59 14.68 -15.40 -9.32
N THR A 60 14.01 -14.42 -8.72
CA THR A 60 12.97 -13.63 -9.41
C THR A 60 13.51 -12.34 -10.02
N GLY A 61 14.66 -11.86 -9.54
CA GLY A 61 15.20 -10.57 -9.95
C GLY A 61 14.38 -9.38 -9.43
N PRO A 62 14.82 -8.15 -9.76
CA PRO A 62 14.05 -6.95 -9.49
C PRO A 62 12.80 -6.87 -10.38
N THR A 63 11.65 -6.53 -9.80
CA THR A 63 10.45 -6.21 -10.58
C THR A 63 10.59 -4.84 -11.22
N LEU A 64 10.49 -4.77 -12.55
CA LEU A 64 10.42 -3.51 -13.28
C LEU A 64 8.96 -3.03 -13.33
N ASN A 65 8.69 -1.86 -12.78
CA ASN A 65 7.37 -1.22 -12.90
C ASN A 65 7.25 -0.60 -14.31
N THR A 66 6.60 -1.31 -15.22
CA THR A 66 6.26 -0.80 -16.56
C THR A 66 5.10 0.20 -16.47
N ASP A 67 4.88 1.03 -17.49
CA ASP A 67 3.78 2.01 -17.44
C ASP A 67 2.40 1.37 -17.20
N ASP A 68 2.19 0.15 -17.68
CA ASP A 68 0.94 -0.61 -17.57
C ASP A 68 0.93 -1.66 -16.45
N TRP A 69 1.91 -1.64 -15.53
CA TRP A 69 2.03 -2.61 -14.44
C TRP A 69 0.77 -2.76 -13.56
N LEU A 70 -0.05 -1.71 -13.53
CA LEU A 70 -1.28 -1.64 -12.76
C LEU A 70 -2.48 -2.30 -13.47
N TYR A 71 -2.38 -2.48 -14.79
CA TYR A 71 -3.41 -3.05 -15.66
C TYR A 71 -3.08 -4.46 -16.15
N ASP A 72 -1.99 -5.03 -15.68
CA ASP A 72 -1.58 -6.39 -16.02
C ASP A 72 -2.72 -7.39 -15.72
N PRO A 73 -3.33 -8.01 -16.75
CA PRO A 73 -4.51 -8.86 -16.57
C PRO A 73 -4.25 -10.04 -15.63
N GLU A 74 -3.09 -10.68 -15.77
CA GLU A 74 -2.72 -11.85 -14.97
C GLU A 74 -2.55 -11.46 -13.49
N GLY A 75 -1.94 -10.31 -13.24
CA GLY A 75 -1.78 -9.76 -11.89
C GLY A 75 -3.04 -9.10 -11.30
N LEU A 76 -4.11 -8.88 -12.08
CA LEU A 76 -5.39 -8.36 -11.60
C LEU A 76 -6.37 -9.50 -11.27
N ASP A 77 -6.36 -10.57 -12.06
CA ASP A 77 -7.26 -11.70 -11.87
C ASP A 77 -6.82 -12.60 -10.68
N GLN A 78 -5.57 -12.49 -10.25
CA GLN A 78 -5.00 -13.20 -9.09
C GLN A 78 -5.09 -12.42 -7.76
N LEU A 79 -5.77 -11.26 -7.74
CA LEU A 79 -5.84 -10.42 -6.55
C LEU A 79 -6.64 -11.09 -5.43
N ASP A 80 -6.14 -10.96 -4.21
CA ASP A 80 -6.77 -11.52 -3.02
C ASP A 80 -7.28 -10.40 -2.11
N ASN A 81 -8.59 -10.39 -1.84
CA ASN A 81 -9.24 -9.42 -0.94
C ASN A 81 -8.69 -9.47 0.49
N SER A 82 -8.09 -10.58 0.92
CA SER A 82 -7.45 -10.67 2.25
C SER A 82 -6.22 -9.76 2.35
N LYS A 83 -5.51 -9.55 1.24
CA LYS A 83 -4.25 -8.80 1.17
C LYS A 83 -4.50 -7.31 0.97
N LYS A 84 -3.98 -6.49 1.88
CA LYS A 84 -4.11 -5.03 1.79
C LYS A 84 -3.52 -4.47 0.49
N THR A 85 -2.36 -4.99 0.09
CA THR A 85 -1.66 -4.57 -1.13
C THR A 85 -2.54 -4.71 -2.35
N ASP A 86 -3.28 -5.81 -2.43
CA ASP A 86 -4.10 -6.18 -3.58
C ASP A 86 -5.35 -5.30 -3.65
N ARG A 87 -6.01 -5.09 -2.50
CA ARG A 87 -7.12 -4.11 -2.38
C ARG A 87 -6.71 -2.70 -2.83
N VAL A 88 -5.53 -2.26 -2.41
CA VAL A 88 -4.99 -0.93 -2.77
C VAL A 88 -4.61 -0.88 -4.25
N LYS A 89 -4.02 -1.97 -4.80
CA LYS A 89 -3.67 -2.06 -6.22
C LYS A 89 -4.91 -1.90 -7.10
N MET A 90 -6.01 -2.56 -6.74
CA MET A 90 -7.28 -2.44 -7.46
C MET A 90 -7.84 -1.00 -7.42
N LEU A 91 -7.84 -0.38 -6.24
CA LEU A 91 -8.29 1.01 -6.09
C LEU A 91 -7.46 1.96 -6.96
N HIS A 92 -6.12 1.85 -6.91
CA HIS A 92 -5.24 2.67 -7.73
C HIS A 92 -5.46 2.41 -9.23
N ALA A 93 -5.76 1.17 -9.64
CA ALA A 93 -6.07 0.86 -11.04
C ALA A 93 -7.31 1.65 -11.52
N CYS A 94 -8.34 1.69 -10.69
CA CYS A 94 -9.55 2.49 -10.96
C CYS A 94 -9.24 3.99 -11.04
N GLU A 95 -8.52 4.52 -10.05
CA GLU A 95 -8.12 5.94 -9.99
C GLU A 95 -7.28 6.34 -11.21
N LYS A 96 -6.30 5.52 -11.59
CA LYS A 96 -5.44 5.79 -12.74
C LYS A 96 -6.26 5.90 -14.01
N SER A 97 -7.20 4.97 -14.25
CA SER A 97 -8.07 5.00 -15.43
C SER A 97 -8.96 6.26 -15.44
N TYR A 98 -9.48 6.64 -14.27
CA TYR A 98 -10.27 7.86 -14.10
C TYR A 98 -9.45 9.12 -14.46
N TYR A 99 -8.24 9.27 -13.93
CA TYR A 99 -7.37 10.42 -14.21
C TYR A 99 -6.85 10.44 -15.65
N GLN A 100 -6.69 9.27 -16.27
CA GLN A 100 -6.39 9.13 -17.70
C GLN A 100 -7.60 9.45 -18.60
N LYS A 101 -8.78 9.71 -18.02
CA LYS A 101 -10.06 9.96 -18.71
C LYS A 101 -10.54 8.78 -19.55
N ASP A 102 -10.05 7.58 -19.27
CA ASP A 102 -10.56 6.35 -19.85
C ASP A 102 -11.68 5.81 -18.94
N TYR A 103 -12.86 6.41 -19.07
CA TYR A 103 -14.01 6.09 -18.21
C TYR A 103 -14.55 4.68 -18.46
N ASN A 104 -14.47 4.17 -19.69
CA ASN A 104 -14.88 2.80 -20.00
C ASN A 104 -13.99 1.79 -19.28
N LYS A 105 -12.67 1.98 -19.34
CA LYS A 105 -11.71 1.14 -18.60
C LYS A 105 -11.87 1.31 -17.09
N CYS A 106 -12.18 2.52 -16.62
CA CYS A 106 -12.47 2.74 -15.20
C CYS A 106 -13.65 1.89 -14.73
N LEU A 107 -14.76 1.90 -15.47
CA LEU A 107 -15.93 1.07 -15.18
C LEU A 107 -15.63 -0.43 -15.25
N GLU A 108 -14.78 -0.86 -16.19
CA GLU A 108 -14.30 -2.26 -16.24
C GLU A 108 -13.54 -2.64 -14.97
N MET A 109 -12.59 -1.79 -14.52
CA MET A 109 -11.84 -2.04 -13.29
C MET A 109 -12.75 -2.03 -12.06
N ILE A 110 -13.78 -1.15 -12.03
CA ILE A 110 -14.78 -1.13 -10.95
C ILE A 110 -15.55 -2.45 -10.89
N ARG A 111 -15.95 -3.03 -12.03
CA ARG A 111 -16.60 -4.37 -12.05
C ARG A 111 -15.69 -5.47 -11.51
N LYS A 112 -14.39 -5.41 -11.83
CA LYS A 112 -13.41 -6.34 -11.23
C LYS A 112 -13.28 -6.11 -9.72
N ALA A 113 -13.33 -4.86 -9.28
CA ALA A 113 -13.29 -4.50 -7.87
C ALA A 113 -14.55 -5.00 -7.12
N GLU A 114 -15.74 -4.84 -7.70
CA GLU A 114 -17.01 -5.37 -7.19
C GLU A 114 -16.90 -6.88 -6.91
N SER A 115 -16.37 -7.64 -7.88
CA SER A 115 -16.12 -9.08 -7.71
C SER A 115 -15.08 -9.39 -6.63
N LEU A 116 -14.02 -8.57 -6.49
CA LEU A 116 -12.97 -8.76 -5.49
C LEU A 116 -13.49 -8.49 -4.07
N PHE A 117 -14.28 -7.44 -3.89
CA PHE A 117 -14.84 -7.04 -2.60
C PHE A 117 -16.12 -7.80 -2.25
N GLY A 118 -16.76 -8.45 -3.22
CA GLY A 118 -18.05 -9.13 -3.03
C GLY A 118 -19.20 -8.16 -2.82
N VAL A 119 -19.15 -7.00 -3.50
CA VAL A 119 -20.16 -5.93 -3.39
C VAL A 119 -20.76 -5.64 -4.76
N GLN A 120 -22.01 -5.18 -4.79
CA GLN A 120 -22.68 -4.72 -6.01
C GLN A 120 -22.95 -3.23 -5.86
N LEU A 121 -22.29 -2.38 -6.66
CA LEU A 121 -22.45 -0.92 -6.56
C LEU A 121 -23.50 -0.37 -7.54
N ASP A 122 -24.26 -1.24 -8.22
CA ASP A 122 -25.34 -0.84 -9.14
C ASP A 122 -26.68 -0.61 -8.42
N ASN A 123 -26.81 -1.08 -7.17
CA ASN A 123 -28.04 -0.94 -6.39
C ASN A 123 -27.97 0.31 -5.50
N GLU A 124 -28.87 1.28 -5.72
CA GLU A 124 -28.91 2.54 -4.97
C GLU A 124 -29.22 2.33 -3.48
N GLU A 125 -30.06 1.36 -3.12
CA GLU A 125 -30.44 1.10 -1.73
C GLU A 125 -29.24 0.56 -0.92
N ASP A 126 -28.53 -0.43 -1.48
CA ASP A 126 -27.32 -1.00 -0.86
C ASP A 126 -26.19 0.05 -0.75
N ASN A 127 -26.11 0.97 -1.72
CA ASN A 127 -25.10 2.03 -1.75
C ASN A 127 -25.30 3.07 -0.63
N GLU A 128 -26.54 3.47 -0.35
CA GLU A 128 -26.86 4.40 0.73
C GLU A 128 -26.61 3.78 2.11
N ASP A 129 -26.91 2.49 2.27
CA ASP A 129 -26.57 1.74 3.49
C ASP A 129 -25.05 1.70 3.72
N ILE A 130 -24.26 1.43 2.68
CA ILE A 130 -22.78 1.44 2.78
C ILE A 130 -22.25 2.82 3.19
N LYS A 131 -22.79 3.90 2.63
CA LYS A 131 -22.40 5.28 2.98
C LYS A 131 -22.75 5.59 4.45
N SER A 132 -23.98 5.27 4.88
CA SER A 132 -24.48 5.46 6.24
C SER A 132 -23.66 4.68 7.28
N ASP A 133 -23.34 3.42 6.98
CA ASP A 133 -22.53 2.55 7.84
C ASP A 133 -21.10 3.08 8.00
N PHE A 134 -20.52 3.63 6.92
CA PHE A 134 -19.21 4.25 6.98
C PHE A 134 -19.20 5.52 7.85
N GLU A 135 -20.22 6.37 7.73
CA GLU A 135 -20.35 7.61 8.50
C GLU A 135 -20.57 7.34 10.00
N SER A 136 -21.41 6.35 10.32
CA SER A 136 -21.73 5.97 11.70
C SER A 136 -20.57 5.27 12.44
N SER A 137 -19.62 4.69 11.71
CA SER A 137 -18.48 3.92 12.25
C SER A 137 -17.45 4.73 13.06
N GLY A 138 -17.44 6.06 12.96
CA GLY A 138 -16.60 6.95 13.78
C GLY A 138 -15.07 6.85 13.55
N LYS A 139 -14.31 7.83 14.07
CA LYS A 139 -12.86 8.04 13.78
C LYS A 139 -11.89 6.91 14.19
N LYS A 140 -12.33 5.86 14.89
CA LYS A 140 -11.48 4.73 15.30
C LYS A 140 -11.64 3.57 14.33
N THR A 141 -10.73 3.49 13.35
CA THR A 141 -10.79 2.51 12.26
C THR A 141 -10.57 1.07 12.73
N ARG A 142 -11.64 0.28 12.77
CA ARG A 142 -11.57 -1.19 12.79
C ARG A 142 -11.05 -1.68 11.43
N LYS A 143 -10.56 -2.94 11.35
CA LYS A 143 -10.03 -3.50 10.10
C LYS A 143 -11.09 -3.57 8.99
N SER A 144 -12.36 -3.80 9.34
CA SER A 144 -13.52 -3.74 8.43
C SER A 144 -13.67 -2.35 7.82
N ALA A 145 -13.65 -1.30 8.65
CA ALA A 145 -13.78 0.10 8.21
C ALA A 145 -12.76 0.57 7.16
N LYS A 146 -11.63 -0.13 7.00
CA LYS A 146 -10.65 0.16 5.93
C LYS A 146 -11.07 -0.41 4.58
N VAL A 147 -11.73 -1.57 4.57
CA VAL A 147 -12.30 -2.16 3.35
C VAL A 147 -13.51 -1.32 2.94
N ASP A 148 -14.38 -0.98 3.90
CA ASP A 148 -15.55 -0.13 3.69
C ASP A 148 -15.15 1.22 3.08
N ARG A 149 -14.05 1.81 3.56
CA ARG A 149 -13.48 3.03 2.96
C ARG A 149 -13.14 2.87 1.47
N HIS A 150 -12.50 1.77 1.08
CA HIS A 150 -12.15 1.55 -0.32
C HIS A 150 -13.41 1.36 -1.17
N ILE A 151 -14.42 0.67 -0.65
CA ILE A 151 -15.70 0.48 -1.31
C ILE A 151 -16.39 1.83 -1.54
N VAL A 152 -16.44 2.69 -0.52
CA VAL A 152 -16.98 4.05 -0.63
C VAL A 152 -16.18 4.90 -1.64
N GLU A 153 -14.86 4.81 -1.64
CA GLU A 153 -14.02 5.50 -2.63
C GLU A 153 -14.31 5.00 -4.06
N LEU A 154 -14.50 3.69 -4.27
CA LEU A 154 -14.89 3.12 -5.56
C LEU A 154 -16.27 3.60 -6.02
N LEU A 155 -17.23 3.66 -5.11
CA LEU A 155 -18.58 4.16 -5.39
C LEU A 155 -18.53 5.60 -5.90
N HIS A 156 -17.79 6.49 -5.22
CA HIS A 156 -17.61 7.87 -5.66
C HIS A 156 -16.93 7.97 -7.03
N ILE A 157 -15.95 7.10 -7.32
CA ILE A 157 -15.30 7.06 -8.65
C ILE A 157 -16.32 6.61 -9.71
N LYS A 158 -17.14 5.60 -9.40
CA LYS A 158 -18.19 5.08 -10.28
C LYS A 158 -19.22 6.16 -10.63
N GLU A 159 -19.80 6.82 -9.64
CA GLU A 159 -20.76 7.92 -9.80
C GLU A 159 -20.17 9.00 -10.73
N ARG A 160 -18.93 9.43 -10.48
CA ARG A 160 -18.24 10.42 -11.32
C ARG A 160 -17.95 9.93 -12.74
N CYS A 161 -17.69 8.64 -12.94
CA CYS A 161 -17.50 8.09 -14.28
C CYS A 161 -18.80 8.13 -15.08
N LEU A 162 -19.92 7.75 -14.45
CA LEU A 162 -21.24 7.77 -15.06
C LEU A 162 -21.65 9.20 -15.44
N GLU A 163 -21.47 10.16 -14.52
CA GLU A 163 -21.69 11.60 -14.79
C GLU A 163 -20.90 12.10 -16.01
N LYS A 164 -19.65 11.65 -16.19
CA LYS A 164 -18.80 12.07 -17.32
C LYS A 164 -19.16 11.39 -18.64
N LEU A 165 -19.77 10.22 -18.58
CA LEU A 165 -20.23 9.48 -19.75
C LEU A 165 -21.63 9.91 -20.22
N ASN A 166 -22.30 10.84 -19.52
CA ASN A 166 -23.70 11.24 -19.77
C ASN A 166 -24.66 10.03 -19.78
N ILE A 167 -24.44 9.10 -18.84
CA ILE A 167 -25.40 8.04 -18.50
C ILE A 167 -26.14 8.49 -17.24
#